data_AF-A0A0E2B3Q8-F1
#
_entry.id   AF-A0A0E2B3Q8-F1
#
_cell.length_a   1.000
_cell.length_b   1.000
_cell.length_c   1.000
_cell.angle_alpha   90.00
_cell.angle_beta   90.00
_cell.angle_gamma   90.00
#
_symmetry.space_group_name_H-M   'P 1'
#
loop_
_entity.id
_entity.type
_entity.pdbx_description
1 polymer ?
#
loop_
_entity_poly.entity_id
_entity_poly.type
_entity_poly.pdbx_seq_one_letter_code
_entity_poly.pdbx_strand_id
1 'polypeptide(L)'
;MSTGIFQIVNFQKGSYIIVEGKKDSPSFFIIREGKVKIGRENPVVGEDPNSVQGPGDFFGVVAAMSQHAQIESAVALTDVSVIEVSYDQFGTLIQRNTPVAMKIIRYFSMKLRQFDQTITRLTFRSAVEEDPNELYNIGENYFNQKNNHHAAYAFQKYLQYLPNGPFATQAKLKLQTMNQPMQSPAIDLTKFNRMYADNEMIFCEHEPGRELYIIQNGKVKITKIVDKNEVLLAVLQNGDIFGEMALLDNKPRSASAIAWGHVQLLAINKANFEGMVKAQPQLATRLITLLSERIWTAYKQLANLMINDPQGRIADTLLTLVEKNRIKITPKVLYNFEIGTKDLIKMVGLSYPKDENLVLDLLTKNKWIKLDQGKLSCTDLVELEKLVHVYRKKSQMENKLKKRV
;
A
#
# COMPACT_ATOMS: atom_id res chain seq x y z
N MET A 1 -38.69 18.01 3.86
CA MET A 1 -38.01 18.37 2.59
C MET A 1 -36.54 18.59 2.90
N SER A 2 -35.69 17.58 2.65
CA SER A 2 -34.23 17.68 2.90
C SER A 2 -33.56 18.26 1.67
N THR A 3 -33.16 19.53 1.73
CA THR A 3 -32.20 20.10 0.79
C THR A 3 -30.91 19.26 0.84
N GLY A 4 -30.57 18.62 -0.27
CA GLY A 4 -29.56 17.56 -0.34
C GLY A 4 -28.16 18.07 -0.02
N ILE A 5 -27.49 17.46 0.96
CA ILE A 5 -26.10 17.75 1.33
C ILE A 5 -25.14 17.38 0.18
N PHE A 6 -25.48 16.36 -0.60
CA PHE A 6 -24.67 15.90 -1.71
C PHE A 6 -25.22 16.43 -3.03
N GLN A 7 -24.32 16.89 -3.89
CA GLN A 7 -24.68 17.39 -5.21
C GLN A 7 -24.85 16.22 -6.18
N ILE A 8 -25.89 16.27 -7.00
CA ILE A 8 -26.08 15.34 -8.12
C ILE A 8 -25.56 16.02 -9.37
N VAL A 9 -24.66 15.34 -10.08
CA VAL A 9 -24.05 15.82 -11.32
C VAL A 9 -24.35 14.83 -12.44
N ASN A 10 -24.71 15.34 -13.61
CA ASN A 10 -25.03 14.52 -14.78
C ASN A 10 -23.99 14.74 -15.86
N PHE A 11 -23.58 13.64 -16.51
CA PHE A 11 -22.60 13.62 -17.59
C PHE A 11 -23.22 12.92 -18.79
N GLN A 12 -23.03 13.50 -19.98
CA GLN A 12 -23.43 12.85 -21.23
C GLN A 12 -22.45 11.73 -21.59
N LYS A 13 -22.93 10.72 -22.32
CA LYS A 13 -22.08 9.69 -22.91
C LYS A 13 -20.86 10.30 -23.61
N GLY A 14 -19.68 9.74 -23.32
CA GLY A 14 -18.38 10.18 -23.86
C GLY A 14 -17.65 11.22 -23.00
N SER A 15 -18.30 11.78 -21.99
CA SER A 15 -17.67 12.79 -21.11
C SER A 15 -16.57 12.17 -20.24
N TYR A 16 -15.45 12.87 -20.10
CA TYR A 16 -14.45 12.60 -19.06
C TYR A 16 -14.93 13.20 -17.75
N ILE A 17 -15.18 12.36 -16.74
CA ILE A 17 -15.61 12.76 -15.41
C ILE A 17 -14.39 13.12 -14.55
N ILE A 18 -13.37 12.26 -14.55
CA ILE A 18 -12.05 12.54 -14.00
C ILE A 18 -10.96 12.15 -15.01
N VAL A 19 -9.82 12.83 -14.93
CA VAL A 19 -8.67 12.65 -15.84
C VAL A 19 -7.43 12.37 -15.01
N GLU A 20 -6.72 11.29 -15.36
CA GLU A 20 -5.45 10.90 -14.74
C GLU A 20 -4.43 12.05 -14.79
N GLY A 21 -3.66 12.21 -13.72
CA GLY A 21 -2.66 13.27 -13.56
C GLY A 21 -3.22 14.64 -13.20
N LYS A 22 -4.55 14.85 -13.28
CA LYS A 22 -5.16 16.12 -12.86
C LYS A 22 -5.01 16.31 -11.34
N LYS A 23 -4.43 17.44 -10.95
CA LYS A 23 -4.32 17.92 -9.56
C LYS A 23 -5.63 18.61 -9.14
N ASP A 24 -5.88 18.73 -7.84
CA ASP A 24 -7.01 19.47 -7.26
C ASP A 24 -8.40 18.87 -7.53
N SER A 25 -8.58 17.57 -7.24
CA SER A 25 -9.90 16.93 -7.21
C SER A 25 -10.34 16.69 -5.77
N PRO A 26 -11.06 17.64 -5.12
CA PRO A 26 -11.48 17.48 -3.72
C PRO A 26 -12.60 16.45 -3.56
N SER A 27 -13.19 16.02 -4.67
CA SER A 27 -14.37 15.16 -4.70
C SER A 27 -14.09 13.79 -5.30
N PHE A 28 -14.86 12.82 -4.83
CA PHE A 28 -15.07 11.54 -5.50
C PHE A 28 -16.55 11.38 -5.84
N PHE A 29 -16.86 10.36 -6.63
CA PHE A 29 -18.18 10.18 -7.20
C PHE A 29 -18.73 8.79 -6.90
N ILE A 30 -20.03 8.73 -6.59
CA ILE A 30 -20.80 7.49 -6.48
C ILE A 30 -21.78 7.45 -7.64
N ILE A 31 -21.77 6.37 -8.41
CA ILE A 31 -22.65 6.22 -9.58
C ILE A 31 -24.06 5.96 -9.09
N ARG A 32 -25.00 6.81 -9.50
CA ARG A 32 -26.42 6.62 -9.27
C ARG A 32 -27.08 5.88 -10.43
N GLU A 33 -26.79 6.31 -11.66
CA GLU A 33 -27.34 5.77 -12.90
C GLU A 33 -26.28 5.79 -14.01
N GLY A 34 -26.36 4.86 -14.95
CA GLY A 34 -25.45 4.75 -16.09
C GLY A 34 -24.24 3.85 -15.87
N LYS A 35 -23.29 3.87 -16.81
CA LYS A 35 -22.05 3.08 -16.80
C LYS A 35 -20.83 3.96 -17.01
N VAL A 36 -19.79 3.73 -16.22
CA VAL A 36 -18.53 4.49 -16.28
C VAL A 36 -17.38 3.52 -16.53
N LYS A 37 -16.55 3.81 -17.53
CA LYS A 37 -15.30 3.09 -17.75
C LYS A 37 -14.19 3.72 -16.93
N ILE A 38 -13.50 2.92 -16.12
CA ILE A 38 -12.28 3.33 -15.43
C ILE A 38 -11.09 2.82 -16.24
N GLY A 39 -10.17 3.71 -16.55
CA GLY A 39 -9.01 3.42 -17.36
C GLY A 39 -7.80 4.24 -16.95
N ARG A 40 -6.63 3.79 -17.42
CA ARG A 40 -5.36 4.47 -17.19
C ARG A 40 -4.62 4.58 -18.51
N GLU A 41 -3.88 5.66 -18.69
CA GLU A 41 -2.99 5.83 -19.83
C GLU A 41 -1.93 4.70 -19.83
N ASN A 42 -1.48 4.31 -18.64
CA ASN A 42 -0.59 3.18 -18.38
C ASN A 42 -1.21 2.16 -17.45
N PRO A 43 -1.86 1.12 -17.97
CA PRO A 43 -2.30 0.00 -17.16
C PRO A 43 -1.08 -0.66 -16.51
N VAL A 44 -1.07 -0.69 -15.19
CA VAL A 44 -0.13 -1.50 -14.43
C VAL A 44 -0.57 -2.97 -14.48
N VAL A 45 0.39 -3.88 -14.32
CA VAL A 45 0.15 -5.32 -14.45
C VAL A 45 -0.92 -5.78 -13.45
N GLY A 46 -1.83 -6.65 -13.89
CA GLY A 46 -2.84 -7.26 -13.00
C GLY A 46 -4.14 -6.47 -12.85
N GLU A 47 -4.26 -5.28 -13.46
CA GLU A 47 -5.54 -4.56 -13.54
C GLU A 47 -6.22 -4.75 -14.90
N ASP A 48 -7.56 -4.82 -14.89
CA ASP A 48 -8.37 -4.81 -16.11
C ASP A 48 -8.42 -3.38 -16.70
N PRO A 49 -7.86 -3.14 -17.90
CA PRO A 49 -7.87 -1.83 -18.54
C PRO A 49 -9.28 -1.39 -19.01
N ASN A 50 -10.28 -2.28 -18.95
CA ASN A 50 -11.64 -2.04 -19.37
C ASN A 50 -12.66 -2.20 -18.24
N SER A 51 -12.25 -2.01 -16.98
CA SER A 51 -13.17 -2.05 -15.84
C SER A 51 -14.34 -1.08 -16.03
N VAL A 52 -15.56 -1.61 -15.99
CA VAL A 52 -16.81 -0.84 -16.06
C VAL A 52 -17.48 -0.86 -14.70
N GLN A 53 -17.80 0.32 -14.20
CA GLN A 53 -18.49 0.56 -12.94
C GLN A 53 -19.95 0.96 -13.21
N GLY A 54 -20.86 0.52 -12.35
CA GLY A 54 -22.29 0.76 -12.47
C GLY A 54 -22.91 1.37 -11.20
N PRO A 55 -24.25 1.44 -11.11
CA PRO A 55 -24.95 2.00 -9.96
C PRO A 55 -24.49 1.41 -8.62
N GLY A 56 -24.17 2.28 -7.68
CA GLY A 56 -23.65 1.95 -6.35
C GLY A 56 -22.13 1.80 -6.27
N ASP A 57 -21.41 1.76 -7.41
CA ASP A 57 -19.95 1.82 -7.44
C ASP A 57 -19.45 3.27 -7.34
N PHE A 58 -18.15 3.44 -7.10
CA PHE A 58 -17.53 4.73 -6.88
C PHE A 58 -16.17 4.83 -7.58
N PHE A 59 -15.70 6.05 -7.81
CA PHE A 59 -14.38 6.33 -8.39
C PHE A 59 -13.84 7.67 -7.92
N GLY A 60 -12.52 7.87 -8.02
CA GLY A 60 -11.84 9.11 -7.59
C GLY A 60 -11.55 9.21 -6.07
N VAL A 61 -11.94 8.20 -5.28
CA VAL A 61 -11.77 8.20 -3.81
C VAL A 61 -10.30 8.30 -3.39
N VAL A 62 -9.38 7.65 -4.12
CA VAL A 62 -7.95 7.66 -3.78
C VAL A 62 -7.41 9.09 -3.79
N ALA A 63 -7.63 9.83 -4.88
CA ALA A 63 -7.16 11.20 -5.03
C ALA A 63 -7.85 12.13 -4.02
N ALA A 64 -9.17 12.03 -3.86
CA ALA A 64 -9.93 12.88 -2.94
C ALA A 64 -9.46 12.73 -1.47
N MET A 65 -9.13 11.50 -1.05
CA MET A 65 -8.81 11.21 0.35
C MET A 65 -7.32 11.29 0.69
N SER A 66 -6.43 11.13 -0.29
CA SER A 66 -4.97 11.30 -0.11
C SER A 66 -4.46 12.69 -0.51
N GLN A 67 -5.30 13.46 -1.21
CA GLN A 67 -4.97 14.78 -1.77
C GLN A 67 -3.83 14.73 -2.81
N HIS A 68 -3.61 13.56 -3.41
CA HIS A 68 -2.71 13.41 -4.56
C HIS A 68 -3.45 13.60 -5.89
N ALA A 69 -2.69 13.70 -6.97
CA ALA A 69 -3.24 13.72 -8.32
C ALA A 69 -4.02 12.43 -8.65
N GLN A 70 -4.97 12.53 -9.57
CA GLN A 70 -5.75 11.39 -10.04
C GLN A 70 -4.85 10.30 -10.62
N ILE A 71 -5.07 9.05 -10.20
CA ILE A 71 -4.32 7.86 -10.67
C ILE A 71 -5.05 7.10 -11.78
N GLU A 72 -6.24 7.58 -12.17
CA GLU A 72 -7.10 6.97 -13.17
C GLU A 72 -7.98 8.02 -13.84
N SER A 73 -8.48 7.68 -15.02
CA SER A 73 -9.50 8.44 -15.75
C SER A 73 -10.83 7.69 -15.69
N ALA A 74 -11.92 8.44 -15.65
CA ALA A 74 -13.27 7.90 -15.69
C ALA A 74 -14.04 8.52 -16.85
N VAL A 75 -14.57 7.68 -17.73
CA VAL A 75 -15.30 8.10 -18.93
C VAL A 75 -16.71 7.54 -18.93
N ALA A 76 -17.70 8.38 -19.14
CA ALA A 76 -19.11 7.98 -19.21
C ALA A 76 -19.35 7.14 -20.49
N LEU A 77 -19.79 5.87 -20.34
CA LEU A 77 -20.14 4.99 -21.47
C LEU A 77 -21.61 5.16 -21.91
N THR A 78 -22.44 5.63 -21.00
CA THR A 78 -23.83 6.06 -21.21
C THR A 78 -23.98 7.47 -20.68
N ASP A 79 -25.18 8.04 -20.72
CA ASP A 79 -25.49 9.14 -19.83
C ASP A 79 -25.39 8.62 -18.38
N VAL A 80 -24.77 9.42 -17.52
CA VAL A 80 -24.41 9.03 -16.16
C VAL A 80 -24.89 10.10 -15.19
N SER A 81 -25.53 9.67 -14.11
CA SER A 81 -25.83 10.51 -12.95
C SER A 81 -24.96 10.05 -11.79
N VAL A 82 -24.24 10.97 -11.16
CA VAL A 82 -23.38 10.69 -9.99
C VAL A 82 -23.74 11.57 -8.81
N ILE A 83 -23.47 11.05 -7.62
CA ILE A 83 -23.42 11.81 -6.38
C ILE A 83 -21.97 12.27 -6.19
N GLU A 84 -21.74 13.57 -6.18
CA GLU A 84 -20.45 14.17 -5.86
C GLU A 84 -20.31 14.32 -4.35
N VAL A 85 -19.17 13.86 -3.82
CA VAL A 85 -18.85 13.91 -2.39
C VAL A 85 -17.47 14.51 -2.22
N SER A 86 -17.40 15.68 -1.58
CA SER A 86 -16.14 16.32 -1.21
C SER A 86 -15.51 15.68 0.04
N TYR A 87 -14.22 15.93 0.24
CA TYR A 87 -13.48 15.46 1.42
C TYR A 87 -14.16 15.81 2.76
N ASP A 88 -14.64 17.06 2.90
CA ASP A 88 -15.31 17.54 4.13
C ASP A 88 -16.68 16.89 4.36
N GLN A 89 -17.34 16.43 3.29
CA GLN A 89 -18.64 15.76 3.36
C GLN A 89 -18.52 14.26 3.65
N PHE A 90 -17.31 13.70 3.65
CA PHE A 90 -17.11 12.26 3.79
C PHE A 90 -17.60 11.72 5.14
N GLY A 91 -17.32 12.43 6.24
CA GLY A 91 -17.82 12.04 7.56
C GLY A 91 -19.35 11.96 7.61
N THR A 92 -20.03 12.93 6.99
CA THR A 92 -21.50 12.96 6.87
C THR A 92 -22.03 11.80 6.01
N LEU A 93 -21.33 11.43 4.94
CA LEU A 93 -21.68 10.26 4.13
C LEU A 93 -21.66 8.97 4.97
N ILE A 94 -20.61 8.76 5.77
CA ILE A 94 -20.47 7.57 6.62
C ILE A 94 -21.59 7.49 7.67
N GLN A 95 -21.92 8.64 8.29
CA GLN A 95 -23.00 8.71 9.28
C GLN A 95 -24.36 8.33 8.69
N ARG A 96 -24.63 8.78 7.45
CA ARG A 96 -25.90 8.52 6.77
C ARG A 96 -25.95 7.14 6.13
N ASN A 97 -24.81 6.61 5.68
CA ASN A 97 -24.73 5.36 4.93
C ASN A 97 -23.41 4.61 5.22
N THR A 98 -23.34 3.98 6.39
CA THR A 98 -22.21 3.13 6.80
C THR A 98 -21.87 2.02 5.77
N PRO A 99 -22.83 1.37 5.10
CA PRO A 99 -22.53 0.41 4.03
C PRO A 99 -21.62 0.94 2.92
N VAL A 100 -21.73 2.21 2.52
CA VAL A 100 -20.85 2.81 1.50
C VAL A 100 -19.41 2.88 2.01
N ALA A 101 -19.20 3.30 3.26
CA ALA A 101 -17.88 3.31 3.88
C ALA A 101 -17.26 1.92 3.92
N MET A 102 -18.05 0.92 4.32
CA MET A 102 -17.63 -0.48 4.35
C MET A 102 -17.28 -1.01 2.95
N LYS A 103 -18.05 -0.64 1.92
CA LYS A 103 -17.74 -1.00 0.53
C LYS A 103 -16.41 -0.40 0.08
N ILE A 104 -16.16 0.88 0.39
CA ILE A 104 -14.88 1.56 0.09
C ILE A 104 -13.71 0.88 0.80
N ILE A 105 -13.83 0.65 2.11
CA ILE A 105 -12.77 0.03 2.93
C ILE A 105 -12.43 -1.38 2.41
N ARG A 106 -13.44 -2.21 2.13
CA ARG A 106 -13.23 -3.57 1.58
C ARG A 106 -12.59 -3.52 0.20
N TYR A 107 -13.05 -2.64 -0.69
CA TYR A 107 -12.45 -2.47 -2.02
C TYR A 107 -10.98 -2.06 -1.93
N PHE A 108 -10.64 -1.11 -1.05
CA PHE A 108 -9.28 -0.65 -0.85
C PHE A 108 -8.36 -1.72 -0.25
N SER A 109 -8.86 -2.47 0.73
CA SER A 109 -8.18 -3.64 1.30
C SER A 109 -7.80 -4.64 0.21
N MET A 110 -8.78 -5.05 -0.61
CA MET A 110 -8.56 -5.99 -1.71
C MET A 110 -7.59 -5.43 -2.76
N LYS A 111 -7.73 -4.16 -3.14
CA LYS A 111 -6.87 -3.51 -4.13
C LYS A 111 -5.42 -3.41 -3.65
N LEU A 112 -5.22 -3.06 -2.38
CA LEU A 112 -3.88 -3.02 -1.79
C LEU A 112 -3.23 -4.41 -1.77
N ARG A 113 -4.01 -5.47 -1.52
CA ARG A 113 -3.52 -6.85 -1.56
C ARG A 113 -3.07 -7.24 -2.96
N GLN A 114 -3.88 -6.91 -3.97
CA GLN A 114 -3.54 -7.16 -5.37
C GLN A 114 -2.25 -6.43 -5.78
N PHE A 115 -2.10 -5.18 -5.35
CA PHE A 115 -0.88 -4.40 -5.60
C PHE A 115 0.33 -5.00 -4.89
N ASP A 116 0.22 -5.37 -3.61
CA ASP A 116 1.32 -6.01 -2.87
C ASP A 116 1.79 -7.31 -3.54
N GLN A 117 0.85 -8.17 -3.95
CA GLN A 117 1.15 -9.42 -4.67
C GLN A 117 1.80 -9.14 -6.02
N THR A 118 1.32 -8.14 -6.75
CA THR A 118 1.87 -7.76 -8.05
C THR A 118 3.28 -7.19 -7.93
N ILE A 119 3.52 -6.29 -6.97
CA ILE A 119 4.84 -5.74 -6.68
C ILE A 119 5.78 -6.88 -6.29
N THR A 120 5.37 -7.75 -5.36
CA THR A 120 6.17 -8.90 -4.93
C THR A 120 6.58 -9.75 -6.13
N ARG A 121 5.65 -10.09 -7.03
CA ARG A 121 5.93 -10.92 -8.22
C ARG A 121 6.79 -10.22 -9.28
N LEU A 122 6.71 -8.89 -9.39
CA LEU A 122 7.50 -8.13 -10.36
C LEU A 122 8.91 -7.84 -9.86
N THR A 123 9.06 -7.61 -8.56
CA THR A 123 10.35 -7.36 -7.91
C THR A 123 11.11 -8.66 -7.66
N PHE A 124 10.38 -9.74 -7.34
CA PHE A 124 10.95 -11.03 -6.93
C PHE A 124 10.40 -12.16 -7.80
N ARG A 125 11.20 -13.19 -8.07
CA ARG A 125 10.85 -14.28 -9.00
C ARG A 125 9.91 -15.35 -8.40
N SER A 126 9.36 -15.08 -7.22
CA SER A 126 8.63 -16.04 -6.39
C SER A 126 7.33 -15.37 -5.91
N ALA A 127 6.18 -15.86 -6.35
CA ALA A 127 4.89 -15.51 -5.76
C ALA A 127 4.46 -16.69 -4.87
N VAL A 128 4.46 -16.50 -3.56
CA VAL A 128 3.99 -17.49 -2.61
C VAL A 128 2.50 -17.23 -2.36
N GLU A 129 1.66 -18.26 -2.50
CA GLU A 129 0.26 -18.16 -2.09
C GLU A 129 0.16 -17.97 -0.58
N GLU A 130 -0.82 -17.18 -0.15
CA GLU A 130 -1.04 -16.92 1.27
C GLU A 130 -1.67 -18.15 1.94
N ASP A 131 -0.82 -19.09 2.40
CA ASP A 131 -1.24 -20.35 3.03
C ASP A 131 -0.60 -20.52 4.42
N PRO A 132 -1.37 -20.81 5.50
CA PRO A 132 -0.82 -21.16 6.81
C PRO A 132 0.28 -22.24 6.81
N ASN A 133 0.35 -23.12 5.80
CA ASN A 133 1.45 -24.09 5.65
C ASN A 133 2.82 -23.40 5.55
N GLU A 134 2.86 -22.18 5.00
CA GLU A 134 4.08 -21.39 4.84
C GLU A 134 4.62 -20.84 6.17
N LEU A 135 3.83 -20.84 7.26
CA LEU A 135 4.31 -20.44 8.59
C LEU A 135 5.54 -21.26 9.03
N TYR A 136 5.63 -22.53 8.61
CA TYR A 136 6.83 -23.34 8.87
C TYR A 136 8.06 -22.77 8.16
N ASN A 137 7.94 -22.40 6.88
CA ASN A 137 9.02 -21.81 6.09
C ASN A 137 9.47 -20.46 6.64
N ILE A 138 8.53 -19.64 7.14
CA ILE A 138 8.83 -18.41 7.87
C ILE A 138 9.66 -18.72 9.12
N GLY A 139 9.24 -19.71 9.91
CA GLY A 139 9.98 -20.15 11.09
C GLY A 139 11.38 -20.66 10.77
N GLU A 140 11.54 -21.45 9.72
CA GLU A 140 12.87 -21.92 9.26
C GLU A 140 13.77 -20.75 8.84
N ASN A 141 13.23 -19.74 8.17
CA ASN A 141 14.01 -18.59 7.78
C ASN A 141 14.58 -17.84 8.99
N TYR A 142 13.73 -17.50 9.97
CA TYR A 142 14.19 -16.85 11.21
C TYR A 142 15.16 -17.73 12.00
N PHE A 143 14.93 -19.04 12.04
CA PHE A 143 15.81 -19.99 12.71
C PHE A 143 17.22 -19.99 12.09
N ASN A 144 17.30 -20.03 10.76
CA ASN A 144 18.56 -19.99 10.02
C ASN A 144 19.31 -18.65 10.21
N GLN A 145 18.56 -17.56 10.41
CA GLN A 145 19.10 -16.25 10.76
C GLN A 145 19.43 -16.10 12.27
N LYS A 146 19.29 -17.16 13.07
CA LYS A 146 19.50 -17.19 14.52
C LYS A 146 18.56 -16.28 15.33
N ASN A 147 17.42 -15.89 14.75
CA ASN A 147 16.38 -15.14 15.43
C ASN A 147 15.38 -16.11 16.08
N ASN A 148 15.78 -16.68 17.22
CA ASN A 148 15.02 -17.73 17.90
C ASN A 148 13.64 -17.25 18.39
N HIS A 149 13.49 -15.98 18.75
CA HIS A 149 12.20 -15.45 19.23
C HIS A 149 11.14 -15.43 18.12
N HIS A 150 11.49 -14.92 16.94
CA HIS A 150 10.56 -14.90 15.80
C HIS A 150 10.34 -16.29 15.21
N ALA A 151 11.39 -17.12 15.18
CA ALA A 151 11.28 -18.52 14.76
C ALA A 151 10.30 -19.30 15.66
N ALA A 152 10.43 -19.14 16.98
CA ALA A 152 9.54 -19.79 17.94
C ALA A 152 8.08 -19.36 17.77
N TYR A 153 7.83 -18.05 17.60
CA TYR A 153 6.48 -17.55 17.33
C TYR A 153 5.88 -18.22 16.08
N ALA A 154 6.62 -18.26 14.97
CA ALA A 154 6.13 -18.84 13.72
C ALA A 154 5.84 -20.35 13.84
N PHE A 155 6.72 -21.13 14.48
CA PHE A 155 6.48 -22.56 14.70
C PHE A 155 5.31 -22.82 15.64
N GLN A 156 5.16 -22.04 16.71
CA GLN A 156 4.02 -22.15 17.62
C GLN A 156 2.70 -21.86 16.90
N LYS A 157 2.66 -20.82 16.05
CA LYS A 157 1.47 -20.51 15.23
C LYS A 157 1.20 -21.59 14.20
N TYR A 158 2.22 -22.11 13.54
CA TYR A 158 2.07 -23.25 12.64
C TYR A 158 1.41 -24.44 13.35
N LEU A 159 1.90 -24.82 14.54
CA LEU A 159 1.30 -25.91 15.32
C LEU A 159 -0.11 -25.60 15.84
N GLN A 160 -0.41 -24.32 16.13
CA GLN A 160 -1.73 -23.88 16.56
C GLN A 160 -2.79 -24.04 15.44
N TYR A 161 -2.45 -23.69 14.19
CA TYR A 161 -3.40 -23.75 13.07
C TYR A 161 -3.35 -25.07 12.30
N LEU A 162 -2.19 -25.74 12.29
CA LEU A 162 -1.94 -26.99 11.56
C LEU A 162 -1.27 -28.03 12.48
N PRO A 163 -1.95 -28.50 13.54
CA PRO A 163 -1.37 -29.44 14.50
C PRO A 163 -0.98 -30.79 13.88
N ASN A 164 -1.65 -31.16 12.78
CA ASN A 164 -1.40 -32.38 12.00
C ASN A 164 -0.80 -32.05 10.61
N GLY A 165 -0.25 -30.85 10.41
CA GLY A 165 0.34 -30.44 9.15
C GLY A 165 1.64 -31.21 8.83
N PRO A 166 2.11 -31.18 7.56
CA PRO A 166 3.25 -31.98 7.08
C PRO A 166 4.56 -31.73 7.85
N PHE A 167 4.73 -30.52 8.40
CA PHE A 167 5.92 -30.12 9.15
C PHE A 167 5.74 -30.10 10.68
N ALA A 168 4.66 -30.68 11.23
CA ALA A 168 4.35 -30.59 12.67
C ALA A 168 5.44 -31.23 13.56
N THR A 169 5.98 -32.38 13.14
CA THR A 169 7.06 -33.05 13.88
C THR A 169 8.35 -32.21 13.86
N GLN A 170 8.70 -31.65 12.70
CA GLN A 170 9.87 -30.80 12.53
C GLN A 170 9.74 -29.51 13.35
N ALA A 171 8.58 -28.86 13.33
CA ALA A 171 8.31 -27.65 14.12
C ALA A 171 8.48 -27.91 15.64
N LYS A 172 7.97 -29.05 16.15
CA LYS A 172 8.15 -29.45 17.55
C LYS A 172 9.63 -29.66 17.89
N LEU A 173 10.38 -30.35 17.03
CA LEU A 173 11.81 -30.57 17.22
C LEU A 173 12.58 -29.24 17.26
N LYS A 174 12.28 -28.30 16.35
CA LYS A 174 12.91 -26.96 16.32
C LYS A 174 12.64 -26.18 17.61
N LEU A 175 11.40 -26.21 18.11
CA LEU A 175 11.03 -25.57 19.38
C LEU A 175 11.77 -26.18 20.57
N GLN A 176 11.91 -27.50 20.62
CA GLN A 176 12.71 -28.19 21.64
C GLN A 176 14.18 -27.78 21.60
N THR A 177 14.79 -27.73 20.41
CA THR A 177 16.19 -27.28 20.25
C THR A 177 16.40 -25.84 20.73
N MET A 178 15.38 -24.98 20.63
CA MET A 178 15.43 -23.60 21.12
C MET A 178 15.04 -23.46 22.60
N ASN A 179 14.67 -24.56 23.29
CA ASN A 179 14.08 -24.55 24.63
C ASN A 179 12.84 -23.64 24.75
N GLN A 180 11.99 -23.63 23.72
CA GLN A 180 10.79 -22.80 23.64
C GLN A 180 9.52 -23.64 23.86
N PRO A 181 8.45 -23.07 24.43
CA PRO A 181 7.19 -23.79 24.62
C PRO A 181 6.57 -24.17 23.27
N MET A 182 5.82 -25.28 23.26
CA MET A 182 5.13 -25.74 22.05
C MET A 182 3.88 -24.91 21.71
N GLN A 183 3.31 -24.25 22.71
CA GLN A 183 2.11 -23.43 22.56
C GLN A 183 2.49 -21.96 22.48
N SER A 184 1.77 -21.22 21.65
CA SER A 184 1.84 -19.76 21.63
C SER A 184 1.27 -19.19 22.93
N PRO A 185 1.75 -18.02 23.40
CA PRO A 185 1.12 -17.32 24.52
C PRO A 185 -0.36 -17.05 24.23
N ALA A 186 -1.22 -17.33 25.20
CA ALA A 186 -2.65 -17.06 25.06
C ALA A 186 -2.90 -15.54 24.97
N ILE A 187 -3.43 -15.09 23.83
CA ILE A 187 -3.87 -13.70 23.65
C ILE A 187 -5.33 -13.62 24.11
N ASP A 188 -5.60 -12.82 25.13
CA ASP A 188 -6.96 -12.59 25.64
C ASP A 188 -7.78 -11.73 24.66
N LEU A 189 -8.45 -12.36 23.70
CA LEU A 189 -9.26 -11.71 22.66
C LEU A 189 -10.40 -10.81 23.18
N THR A 190 -10.68 -10.81 24.49
CA THR A 190 -11.66 -9.88 25.09
C THR A 190 -11.07 -8.50 25.37
N LYS A 191 -9.75 -8.39 25.52
CA LYS A 191 -9.05 -7.12 25.76
C LYS A 191 -8.73 -6.41 24.46
N PHE A 192 -9.25 -5.19 24.33
CA PHE A 192 -8.96 -4.31 23.20
C PHE A 192 -7.53 -3.74 23.25
N ASN A 193 -6.99 -3.44 24.43
CA ASN A 193 -5.65 -2.89 24.55
C ASN A 193 -4.60 -4.00 24.58
N ARG A 194 -3.59 -3.90 23.71
CA ARG A 194 -2.43 -4.79 23.66
C ARG A 194 -1.15 -4.02 23.89
N MET A 195 -0.22 -4.66 24.57
CA MET A 195 1.13 -4.14 24.79
C MET A 195 2.13 -5.14 24.28
N TYR A 196 3.14 -4.66 23.57
CA TYR A 196 4.21 -5.46 23.01
C TYR A 196 5.56 -4.82 23.39
N ALA A 197 6.51 -5.66 23.77
CA ALA A 197 7.90 -5.25 24.03
C ALA A 197 8.64 -4.99 22.71
N ASP A 198 9.82 -4.37 22.80
CA ASP A 198 10.66 -4.17 21.62
C ASP A 198 10.98 -5.51 20.94
N ASN A 199 10.90 -5.50 19.61
CA ASN A 199 11.14 -6.64 18.74
C ASN A 199 10.18 -7.83 18.96
N GLU A 200 9.07 -7.66 19.67
CA GLU A 200 8.05 -8.71 19.82
C GLU A 200 7.20 -8.84 18.54
N MET A 201 6.91 -10.08 18.13
CA MET A 201 6.07 -10.37 16.98
C MET A 201 4.59 -10.16 17.34
N ILE A 202 3.90 -9.29 16.61
CA ILE A 202 2.46 -9.01 16.80
C ILE A 202 1.63 -10.03 16.03
N PHE A 203 2.02 -10.30 14.77
CA PHE A 203 1.54 -11.41 13.96
C PHE A 203 2.53 -11.74 12.86
N CYS A 204 2.47 -12.97 12.36
CA CYS A 204 3.32 -13.46 11.29
C CYS A 204 2.61 -13.39 9.93
N GLU A 205 3.37 -13.21 8.86
CA GLU A 205 2.94 -13.50 7.48
C GLU A 205 2.34 -14.92 7.42
N HIS A 206 1.29 -15.12 6.61
CA HIS A 206 0.52 -16.37 6.48
C HIS A 206 -0.29 -16.79 7.72
N GLU A 207 -0.23 -16.05 8.83
CA GLU A 207 -1.11 -16.29 9.97
C GLU A 207 -2.56 -15.91 9.62
N PRO A 208 -3.59 -16.69 10.01
CA PRO A 208 -4.97 -16.22 9.96
C PRO A 208 -5.17 -14.93 10.79
N GLY A 209 -5.69 -13.87 10.17
CA GLY A 209 -5.93 -12.58 10.85
C GLY A 209 -7.39 -12.36 11.22
N ARG A 210 -7.70 -12.28 12.53
CA ARG A 210 -9.07 -12.06 13.05
C ARG A 210 -9.32 -10.67 13.61
N GLU A 211 -8.28 -9.84 13.66
CA GLU A 211 -8.30 -8.49 14.20
C GLU A 211 -7.44 -7.57 13.33
N LEU A 212 -7.76 -6.29 13.33
CA LEU A 212 -6.85 -5.22 12.92
C LEU A 212 -6.38 -4.45 14.15
N TYR A 213 -5.37 -3.63 14.00
CA TYR A 213 -4.76 -2.88 15.08
C TYR A 213 -4.63 -1.41 14.74
N ILE A 214 -4.89 -0.55 15.72
CA ILE A 214 -4.57 0.89 15.68
C ILE A 214 -3.42 1.14 16.64
N ILE A 215 -2.34 1.75 16.17
CA ILE A 215 -1.19 2.08 17.01
C ILE A 215 -1.58 3.26 17.92
N GLN A 216 -1.64 3.04 19.23
CA GLN A 216 -1.88 4.11 20.22
C GLN A 216 -0.56 4.78 20.63
N ASN A 217 0.52 4.02 20.70
CA ASN A 217 1.87 4.51 20.98
C ASN A 217 2.93 3.54 20.43
N GLY A 218 4.11 4.06 20.08
CA GLY A 218 5.23 3.28 19.53
C GLY A 218 5.26 3.18 18.00
N LYS A 219 6.08 2.28 17.47
CA LYS A 219 6.25 2.03 16.03
C LYS A 219 6.16 0.54 15.73
N VAL A 220 5.70 0.18 14.53
CA VAL A 220 5.59 -1.22 14.08
C VAL A 220 6.28 -1.39 12.73
N LYS A 221 7.19 -2.35 12.61
CA LYS A 221 7.77 -2.76 11.33
C LYS A 221 6.83 -3.74 10.63
N ILE A 222 6.54 -3.49 9.36
CA ILE A 222 5.87 -4.44 8.46
C ILE A 222 6.94 -5.07 7.59
N THR A 223 7.10 -6.39 7.69
CA THR A 223 8.15 -7.13 7.00
C THR A 223 7.58 -8.31 6.24
N LYS A 224 8.27 -8.74 5.18
CA LYS A 224 7.88 -9.87 4.35
C LYS A 224 9.10 -10.73 4.04
N ILE A 225 8.94 -12.04 4.03
CA ILE A 225 10.03 -12.92 3.62
C ILE A 225 9.96 -13.13 2.12
N VAL A 226 11.02 -12.73 1.42
CA VAL A 226 11.13 -12.91 -0.02
C VAL A 226 12.50 -13.47 -0.39
N ASP A 227 12.51 -14.56 -1.16
CA ASP A 227 13.72 -15.31 -1.52
C ASP A 227 14.63 -15.59 -0.30
N LYS A 228 14.00 -16.01 0.82
CA LYS A 228 14.63 -16.28 2.14
C LYS A 228 15.26 -15.06 2.83
N ASN A 229 15.00 -13.85 2.36
CA ASN A 229 15.44 -12.62 3.03
C ASN A 229 14.25 -11.88 3.63
N GLU A 230 14.43 -11.29 4.82
CA GLU A 230 13.43 -10.40 5.39
C GLU A 230 13.53 -9.02 4.76
N VAL A 231 12.44 -8.57 4.12
CA VAL A 231 12.33 -7.27 3.46
C VAL A 231 11.43 -6.38 4.31
N LEU A 232 11.93 -5.19 4.69
CA LEU A 232 11.14 -4.16 5.35
C LEU A 232 10.24 -3.47 4.32
N LEU A 233 8.92 -3.63 4.45
CA LEU A 233 7.93 -3.01 3.58
C LEU A 233 7.57 -1.59 4.07
N ALA A 234 7.35 -1.44 5.37
CA ALA A 234 6.96 -0.17 5.97
C ALA A 234 7.29 -0.10 7.46
N VAL A 235 7.36 1.14 7.97
CA VAL A 235 7.40 1.43 9.40
C VAL A 235 6.20 2.29 9.71
N LEU A 236 5.32 1.76 10.55
CA LEU A 236 4.10 2.41 10.98
C LEU A 236 4.30 3.11 12.32
N GLN A 237 3.56 4.18 12.54
CA GLN A 237 3.67 5.06 13.70
C GLN A 237 2.32 5.31 14.36
N ASN A 238 2.31 6.13 15.41
CA ASN A 238 1.11 6.46 16.17
C ASN A 238 -0.08 6.86 15.27
N GLY A 239 -1.19 6.15 15.46
CA GLY A 239 -2.47 6.32 14.80
C GLY A 239 -2.56 5.71 13.39
N ASP A 240 -1.52 5.01 12.94
CA ASP A 240 -1.62 4.13 11.78
C ASP A 240 -2.44 2.88 12.13
N ILE A 241 -3.08 2.33 11.10
CA ILE A 241 -3.91 1.13 11.18
C ILE A 241 -3.28 0.02 10.34
N PHE A 242 -3.23 -1.20 10.86
CA PHE A 242 -2.68 -2.34 10.13
C PHE A 242 -3.37 -3.66 10.46
N GLY A 243 -3.18 -4.65 9.59
CA GLY A 243 -3.85 -5.95 9.71
C GLY A 243 -5.30 -5.93 9.21
N GLU A 244 -5.76 -4.83 8.65
CA GLU A 244 -7.09 -4.66 8.05
C GLU A 244 -7.33 -5.66 6.91
N MET A 245 -6.29 -5.97 6.13
CA MET A 245 -6.43 -6.80 4.93
C MET A 245 -6.89 -8.21 5.26
N ALA A 246 -6.34 -8.82 6.31
CA ALA A 246 -6.74 -10.16 6.72
C ALA A 246 -8.15 -10.17 7.30
N LEU A 247 -8.50 -9.13 8.08
CA LEU A 247 -9.83 -8.99 8.69
C LEU A 247 -10.94 -8.84 7.64
N LEU A 248 -10.69 -8.02 6.62
CA LEU A 248 -11.68 -7.61 5.63
C LEU A 248 -11.81 -8.61 4.48
N ASP A 249 -10.70 -9.20 4.05
CA ASP A 249 -10.68 -10.12 2.91
C ASP A 249 -10.89 -11.59 3.33
N ASN A 250 -10.91 -11.87 4.64
CA ASN A 250 -10.89 -13.24 5.22
C ASN A 250 -9.75 -14.10 4.65
N LYS A 251 -8.59 -13.51 4.39
CA LYS A 251 -7.37 -14.19 3.94
C LYS A 251 -6.29 -14.11 5.02
N PRO A 252 -5.26 -14.96 4.99
CA PRO A 252 -4.12 -14.82 5.89
C PRO A 252 -3.43 -13.45 5.79
N ARG A 253 -2.61 -13.15 6.80
CA ARG A 253 -1.75 -11.96 6.82
C ARG A 253 -0.82 -11.97 5.60
N SER A 254 -0.78 -10.86 4.86
CA SER A 254 0.09 -10.69 3.69
C SER A 254 1.54 -10.35 4.04
N ALA A 255 1.81 -10.02 5.30
CA ALA A 255 3.11 -9.62 5.82
C ALA A 255 3.16 -9.88 7.34
N SER A 256 4.35 -9.86 7.92
CA SER A 256 4.59 -9.90 9.36
C SER A 256 4.54 -8.49 9.96
N ALA A 257 4.13 -8.38 11.23
CA ALA A 257 4.15 -7.13 11.99
C ALA A 257 4.95 -7.32 13.28
N ILE A 258 5.99 -6.51 13.46
CA ILE A 258 6.94 -6.61 14.57
C ILE A 258 7.00 -5.27 15.30
N ALA A 259 6.87 -5.29 16.63
CA ALA A 259 7.02 -4.10 17.46
C ALA A 259 8.42 -3.49 17.32
N TRP A 260 8.51 -2.17 17.26
CA TRP A 260 9.76 -1.41 17.24
C TRP A 260 9.75 -0.40 18.38
N GLY A 261 10.44 -0.76 19.46
CA GLY A 261 10.27 -0.19 20.79
C GLY A 261 9.06 -0.78 21.52
N HIS A 262 8.70 -0.17 22.65
CA HIS A 262 7.44 -0.48 23.33
C HIS A 262 6.25 0.02 22.52
N VAL A 263 5.29 -0.88 22.25
CA VAL A 263 4.12 -0.59 21.42
C VAL A 263 2.85 -0.83 22.20
N GLN A 264 1.92 0.11 22.09
CA GLN A 264 0.54 -0.02 22.58
C GLN A 264 -0.41 0.00 21.40
N LEU A 265 -1.27 -1.02 21.30
CA LEU A 265 -2.24 -1.17 20.22
C LEU A 265 -3.65 -1.25 20.75
N LEU A 266 -4.60 -0.77 19.96
CA LEU A 266 -6.02 -1.08 20.08
C LEU A 266 -6.37 -2.15 19.04
N ALA A 267 -6.70 -3.36 19.48
CA ALA A 267 -7.14 -4.48 18.66
C ALA A 267 -8.66 -4.40 18.40
N ILE A 268 -9.06 -4.57 17.14
CA ILE A 268 -10.46 -4.47 16.71
C ILE A 268 -10.79 -5.70 15.87
N ASN A 269 -11.73 -6.50 16.36
CA ASN A 269 -12.24 -7.66 15.64
C ASN A 269 -13.34 -7.26 14.64
N LYS A 270 -13.77 -8.24 13.82
CA LYS A 270 -14.73 -8.03 12.74
C LYS A 270 -16.11 -7.57 13.24
N ALA A 271 -16.56 -8.13 14.36
CA ALA A 271 -17.86 -7.81 14.95
C ALA A 271 -17.93 -6.36 15.43
N ASN A 272 -16.83 -5.86 15.99
CA ASN A 272 -16.74 -4.50 16.52
C ASN A 272 -16.37 -3.47 15.44
N PHE A 273 -15.82 -3.90 14.31
CA PHE A 273 -15.35 -3.00 13.25
C PHE A 273 -16.49 -2.17 12.63
N GLU A 274 -17.61 -2.81 12.25
CA GLU A 274 -18.75 -2.08 11.67
C GLU A 274 -19.38 -1.11 12.68
N GLY A 275 -19.46 -1.54 13.96
CA GLY A 275 -19.89 -0.68 15.06
C GLY A 275 -18.99 0.54 15.23
N MET A 276 -17.66 0.37 15.16
CA MET A 276 -16.69 1.46 15.21
C MET A 276 -16.86 2.43 14.03
N VAL A 277 -17.02 1.93 12.81
CA VAL A 277 -17.20 2.78 11.61
C VAL A 277 -18.46 3.65 11.75
N LYS A 278 -19.54 3.08 12.30
CA LYS A 278 -20.80 3.80 12.54
C LYS A 278 -20.71 4.80 13.70
N ALA A 279 -20.16 4.36 14.83
CA ALA A 279 -20.08 5.18 16.04
C ALA A 279 -19.05 6.31 15.93
N GLN A 280 -17.96 6.08 15.20
CA GLN A 280 -16.86 7.03 15.04
C GLN A 280 -16.49 7.23 13.55
N PRO A 281 -17.27 8.02 12.79
CA PRO A 281 -17.02 8.31 11.38
C PRO A 281 -15.64 8.90 11.09
N GLN A 282 -15.06 9.61 12.06
CA GLN A 282 -13.72 10.17 11.97
C GLN A 282 -12.64 9.08 11.86
N LEU A 283 -12.80 7.95 12.54
CA LEU A 283 -11.88 6.82 12.42
C LEU A 283 -11.99 6.13 11.06
N ALA A 284 -13.21 5.99 10.53
CA ALA A 284 -13.42 5.47 9.18
C ALA A 284 -12.81 6.38 8.11
N THR A 285 -12.99 7.70 8.28
CA THR A 285 -12.35 8.73 7.43
C THR A 285 -10.83 8.58 7.45
N ARG A 286 -10.24 8.48 8.65
CA ARG A 286 -8.79 8.29 8.81
C ARG A 286 -8.30 6.99 8.18
N LEU A 287 -9.01 5.88 8.39
CA LEU A 287 -8.67 4.59 7.78
C LEU A 287 -8.69 4.67 6.25
N ILE A 288 -9.72 5.27 5.66
CA ILE A 288 -9.82 5.41 4.21
C ILE A 288 -8.73 6.34 3.68
N THR A 289 -8.43 7.45 4.36
CA THR A 289 -7.27 8.29 4.00
C THR A 289 -5.97 7.50 4.02
N LEU A 290 -5.70 6.72 5.07
CA LEU A 290 -4.50 5.88 5.15
C LEU A 290 -4.44 4.84 4.03
N LEU A 291 -5.56 4.17 3.74
CA LEU A 291 -5.64 3.19 2.66
C LEU A 291 -5.46 3.85 1.28
N SER A 292 -6.03 5.04 1.07
CA SER A 292 -5.83 5.83 -0.15
C SER A 292 -4.35 6.19 -0.34
N GLU A 293 -3.66 6.64 0.70
CA GLU A 293 -2.23 6.94 0.67
C GLU A 293 -1.39 5.69 0.31
N ARG A 294 -1.74 4.53 0.89
CA ARG A 294 -1.08 3.26 0.59
C ARG A 294 -1.31 2.82 -0.85
N ILE A 295 -2.56 2.91 -1.35
CA ILE A 295 -2.90 2.59 -2.73
C ILE A 295 -2.18 3.51 -3.70
N TRP A 296 -2.14 4.81 -3.42
CA TRP A 296 -1.41 5.78 -4.24
C TRP A 296 0.08 5.45 -4.28
N THR A 297 0.69 5.17 -3.12
CA THR A 297 2.12 4.81 -3.04
C THR A 297 2.42 3.52 -3.81
N ALA A 298 1.61 2.48 -3.61
CA ALA A 298 1.77 1.20 -4.29
C ALA A 298 1.54 1.33 -5.81
N TYR A 299 0.59 2.15 -6.23
CA TYR A 299 0.40 2.49 -7.64
C TYR A 299 1.64 3.17 -8.24
N LYS A 300 2.23 4.16 -7.56
CA LYS A 300 3.45 4.83 -8.02
C LYS A 300 4.62 3.85 -8.13
N GLN A 301 4.77 2.94 -7.19
CA GLN A 301 5.77 1.86 -7.25
C GLN A 301 5.56 0.93 -8.45
N LEU A 302 4.32 0.48 -8.68
CA LEU A 302 4.00 -0.34 -9.86
C LEU A 302 4.28 0.42 -11.16
N ALA A 303 3.88 1.69 -11.25
CA ALA A 303 4.14 2.52 -12.42
C ALA A 303 5.65 2.70 -12.67
N ASN A 304 6.44 2.85 -11.60
CA ASN A 304 7.90 2.91 -11.67
C ASN A 304 8.51 1.62 -12.25
N LEU A 305 8.04 0.45 -11.81
CA LEU A 305 8.49 -0.85 -12.32
C LEU A 305 8.22 -1.04 -13.82
N MET A 306 7.22 -0.34 -14.37
CA MET A 306 6.89 -0.35 -15.80
C MET A 306 7.82 0.55 -16.65
N ILE A 307 8.66 1.37 -16.02
CA ILE A 307 9.69 2.14 -16.72
C ILE A 307 10.85 1.19 -17.05
N ASN A 308 11.21 1.09 -18.32
CA ASN A 308 12.26 0.16 -18.77
C ASN A 308 13.67 0.65 -18.41
N ASP A 309 13.88 1.97 -18.48
CA ASP A 309 15.17 2.60 -18.23
C ASP A 309 15.44 2.78 -16.72
N PRO A 310 16.52 2.20 -16.16
CA PRO A 310 16.87 2.37 -14.75
C PRO A 310 17.08 3.84 -14.33
N GLN A 311 17.62 4.69 -15.20
CA GLN A 311 17.75 6.13 -14.89
C GLN A 311 16.38 6.79 -14.77
N GLY A 312 15.43 6.36 -15.62
CA GLY A 312 14.04 6.80 -15.53
C GLY A 312 13.37 6.39 -14.22
N ARG A 313 13.65 5.18 -13.72
CA ARG A 313 13.13 4.70 -12.42
C ARG A 313 13.67 5.51 -11.24
N ILE A 314 14.97 5.87 -11.29
CA ILE A 314 15.63 6.70 -10.28
C ILE A 314 14.98 8.10 -10.26
N ALA A 315 14.88 8.75 -11.42
CA ALA A 315 14.25 10.08 -11.54
C ALA A 315 12.78 10.06 -11.08
N ASP A 316 12.03 9.04 -11.47
CA ASP A 316 10.62 8.87 -11.10
C ASP A 316 10.42 8.63 -9.60
N THR A 317 11.37 7.96 -8.94
CA THR A 317 11.37 7.80 -7.47
C THR A 317 11.60 9.13 -6.76
N LEU A 318 12.52 9.95 -7.26
CA LEU A 318 12.72 11.32 -6.73
C LEU A 318 11.45 12.16 -6.88
N LEU A 319 10.80 12.13 -8.04
CA LEU A 319 9.53 12.83 -8.25
C LEU A 319 8.43 12.30 -7.31
N THR A 320 8.36 11.00 -7.11
CA THR A 320 7.39 10.37 -6.19
C THR A 320 7.61 10.82 -4.75
N LEU A 321 8.86 11.03 -4.31
CA LEU A 321 9.17 11.58 -2.98
C LEU A 321 8.67 13.03 -2.82
N VAL A 322 8.81 13.86 -3.87
CA VAL A 322 8.32 15.25 -3.90
C VAL A 322 6.79 15.27 -3.77
N GLU A 323 6.10 14.44 -4.56
CA GLU A 323 4.64 14.32 -4.53
C GLU A 323 4.14 13.77 -3.18
N LYS A 324 4.79 12.72 -2.64
CA LYS A 324 4.46 12.13 -1.34
C LYS A 324 4.57 13.15 -0.20
N ASN A 325 5.58 14.01 -0.25
CA ASN A 325 5.78 15.10 0.71
C ASN A 325 4.91 16.33 0.41
N ARG A 326 4.03 16.27 -0.60
CA ARG A 326 3.11 17.34 -1.02
C ARG A 326 3.83 18.65 -1.34
N ILE A 327 5.02 18.56 -1.89
CA ILE A 327 5.83 19.72 -2.24
C ILE A 327 5.34 20.30 -3.57
N LYS A 328 5.07 21.61 -3.58
CA LYS A 328 4.64 22.30 -4.80
C LYS A 328 5.80 22.36 -5.79
N ILE A 329 5.62 21.73 -6.95
CA ILE A 329 6.58 21.75 -8.05
C ILE A 329 6.64 23.17 -8.61
N THR A 330 7.79 23.82 -8.41
CA THR A 330 8.06 25.20 -8.80
C THR A 330 9.43 25.27 -9.49
N PRO A 331 9.57 26.09 -10.55
CA PRO A 331 10.82 26.21 -11.29
C PRO A 331 11.87 26.93 -10.42
N LYS A 332 13.13 26.53 -10.57
CA LYS A 332 14.30 27.16 -9.92
C LYS A 332 14.26 27.25 -8.38
N VAL A 333 13.48 26.40 -7.71
CA VAL A 333 13.46 26.30 -6.24
C VAL A 333 14.27 25.09 -5.79
N LEU A 334 15.21 25.31 -4.88
CA LEU A 334 16.01 24.25 -4.28
C LEU A 334 15.13 23.39 -3.35
N TYR A 335 15.13 22.09 -3.61
CA TYR A 335 14.55 21.07 -2.74
C TYR A 335 15.63 20.08 -2.33
N ASN A 336 15.77 19.85 -1.03
CA ASN A 336 16.71 18.89 -0.48
C ASN A 336 15.98 17.58 -0.17
N PHE A 337 16.50 16.49 -0.72
CA PHE A 337 16.08 15.16 -0.36
C PHE A 337 16.86 14.72 0.88
N GLU A 338 16.16 14.28 1.92
CA GLU A 338 16.77 13.73 3.15
C GLU A 338 17.31 12.29 2.94
N ILE A 339 17.82 11.99 1.74
CA ILE A 339 18.32 10.67 1.34
C ILE A 339 19.59 10.78 0.49
N GLY A 340 20.45 9.77 0.56
CA GLY A 340 21.65 9.65 -0.27
C GLY A 340 21.48 8.69 -1.46
N THR A 341 22.57 8.47 -2.20
CA THR A 341 22.63 7.54 -3.35
C THR A 341 22.26 6.11 -2.96
N LYS A 342 22.81 5.63 -1.84
CA LYS A 342 22.58 4.29 -1.29
C LYS A 342 21.11 4.01 -1.02
N ASP A 343 20.40 4.96 -0.40
CA ASP A 343 18.99 4.80 -0.07
C ASP A 343 18.15 4.79 -1.35
N LEU A 344 18.45 5.69 -2.28
CA LEU A 344 17.73 5.77 -3.56
C LEU A 344 17.85 4.48 -4.39
N ILE A 345 19.05 3.89 -4.47
CA ILE A 345 19.29 2.63 -5.18
C ILE A 345 18.45 1.51 -4.59
N LYS A 346 18.40 1.41 -3.25
CA LYS A 346 17.57 0.43 -2.56
C LYS A 346 16.08 0.65 -2.82
N MET A 347 15.62 1.91 -2.83
CA MET A 347 14.22 2.25 -3.10
C MET A 347 13.76 1.85 -4.51
N VAL A 348 14.66 1.87 -5.49
CA VAL A 348 14.39 1.47 -6.87
C VAL A 348 14.51 -0.06 -7.07
N GLY A 349 14.95 -0.80 -6.04
CA GLY A 349 15.21 -2.23 -6.13
C GLY A 349 16.49 -2.59 -6.88
N LEU A 350 17.45 -1.66 -6.94
CA LEU A 350 18.77 -1.87 -7.52
C LEU A 350 19.80 -2.30 -6.46
N SER A 351 20.92 -2.85 -6.89
CA SER A 351 21.95 -3.42 -6.02
C SER A 351 23.05 -2.40 -5.68
N TYR A 352 23.16 -2.03 -4.41
CA TYR A 352 24.26 -1.18 -3.92
C TYR A 352 25.48 -2.03 -3.51
N PRO A 353 26.74 -1.65 -3.81
CA PRO A 353 27.17 -0.44 -4.56
C PRO A 353 27.23 -0.63 -6.09
N LYS A 354 26.96 -1.84 -6.59
CA LYS A 354 27.10 -2.21 -8.01
C LYS A 354 26.45 -1.21 -8.98
N ASP A 355 25.25 -0.74 -8.65
CA ASP A 355 24.42 0.08 -9.51
C ASP A 355 24.53 1.60 -9.20
N GLU A 356 25.49 2.00 -8.36
CA GLU A 356 25.65 3.41 -7.93
C GLU A 356 25.98 4.37 -9.08
N ASN A 357 26.72 3.89 -10.07
CA ASN A 357 27.06 4.69 -11.26
C ASN A 357 25.82 5.19 -12.01
N LEU A 358 24.68 4.49 -11.95
CA LEU A 358 23.45 4.96 -12.60
C LEU A 358 22.93 6.28 -12.00
N VAL A 359 23.09 6.46 -10.68
CA VAL A 359 22.74 7.70 -9.99
C VAL A 359 23.76 8.78 -10.35
N LEU A 360 25.06 8.47 -10.31
CA LEU A 360 26.11 9.43 -10.66
C LEU A 360 25.99 9.93 -12.11
N ASP A 361 25.63 9.04 -13.04
CA ASP A 361 25.36 9.39 -14.44
C ASP A 361 24.14 10.31 -14.57
N LEU A 362 23.10 10.09 -13.77
CA LEU A 362 21.91 10.95 -13.74
C LEU A 362 22.29 12.37 -13.27
N LEU A 363 23.09 12.47 -12.20
CA LEU A 363 23.59 13.75 -11.67
C LEU A 363 24.49 14.47 -12.68
N THR A 364 25.37 13.74 -13.37
CA THR A 364 26.31 14.31 -14.35
C THR A 364 25.58 14.87 -15.58
N LYS A 365 24.57 14.15 -16.07
CA LYS A 365 23.74 14.59 -17.21
C LYS A 365 22.81 15.76 -16.86
N ASN A 366 22.40 15.86 -15.60
CA ASN A 366 21.40 16.83 -15.15
C ASN A 366 21.96 17.73 -14.03
N LYS A 367 22.56 18.87 -14.40
CA LYS A 367 23.20 19.82 -13.46
C LYS A 367 22.28 20.38 -12.37
N TRP A 368 20.97 20.23 -12.55
CA TRP A 368 19.93 20.65 -11.60
C TRP A 368 19.61 19.59 -10.55
N ILE A 369 20.21 18.39 -10.61
CA ILE A 369 20.24 17.43 -9.49
C ILE A 369 21.68 17.34 -9.00
N LYS A 370 21.88 17.46 -7.68
CA LYS A 370 23.22 17.46 -7.07
C LYS A 370 23.27 16.55 -5.86
N LEU A 371 24.48 16.17 -5.48
CA LEU A 371 24.79 15.53 -4.22
C LEU A 371 25.55 16.55 -3.35
N ASP A 372 24.98 16.93 -2.22
CA ASP A 372 25.60 17.83 -1.25
C ASP A 372 25.66 17.14 0.12
N GLN A 373 26.85 17.07 0.72
CA GLN A 373 27.09 16.38 2.00
C GLN A 373 26.49 14.95 2.08
N GLY A 374 26.51 14.22 0.96
CA GLY A 374 25.95 12.86 0.88
C GLY A 374 24.43 12.79 0.74
N LYS A 375 23.73 13.92 0.64
CA LYS A 375 22.29 14.02 0.41
C LYS A 375 21.99 14.58 -0.98
N LEU A 376 20.92 14.12 -1.58
CA LEU A 376 20.49 14.58 -2.90
C LEU A 376 19.77 15.92 -2.80
N SER A 377 19.92 16.79 -3.79
CA SER A 377 19.16 18.02 -3.92
C SER A 377 18.78 18.27 -5.37
N CYS A 378 17.66 18.98 -5.59
CA CYS A 378 17.21 19.38 -6.91
C CYS A 378 16.95 20.89 -6.93
N THR A 379 17.59 21.61 -7.84
CA THR A 379 17.42 23.08 -7.99
C THR A 379 16.22 23.45 -8.85
N ASP A 380 15.64 22.50 -9.58
CA ASP A 380 14.47 22.74 -10.43
C ASP A 380 13.58 21.49 -10.54
N LEU A 381 12.50 21.46 -9.76
CA LEU A 381 11.55 20.35 -9.77
C LEU A 381 10.74 20.25 -11.07
N VAL A 382 10.62 21.33 -11.85
CA VAL A 382 9.93 21.31 -13.14
C VAL A 382 10.74 20.52 -14.17
N GLU A 383 12.07 20.67 -14.15
CA GLU A 383 12.95 19.87 -15.01
C GLU A 383 12.93 18.37 -14.62
N LEU A 384 12.82 18.06 -13.32
CA LEU A 384 12.61 16.69 -12.85
C LEU A 384 11.30 16.09 -13.39
N GLU A 385 10.19 16.82 -13.28
CA GLU A 385 8.88 16.39 -13.77
C GLU A 385 8.91 16.13 -15.30
N LYS A 386 9.54 17.03 -16.07
CA LYS A 386 9.73 16.86 -17.52
C LYS A 386 10.56 15.63 -17.86
N LEU A 387 11.69 15.43 -17.17
CA LEU A 387 12.57 14.28 -17.41
C LEU A 387 11.82 12.95 -17.19
N VAL A 388 11.07 12.85 -16.09
CA VAL A 388 10.26 11.67 -15.79
C VAL A 388 9.20 11.42 -16.86
N HIS A 389 8.53 12.48 -17.34
CA HIS A 389 7.54 12.35 -18.41
C HIS A 389 8.13 11.78 -19.71
N VAL A 390 9.36 12.19 -20.06
CA VAL A 390 10.08 11.65 -21.23
C VAL A 390 10.33 10.15 -21.05
N TYR A 391 10.84 9.71 -19.90
CA TYR A 391 11.10 8.30 -19.64
C TYR A 391 9.83 7.43 -19.62
N ARG A 392 8.75 7.94 -19.03
CA ARG A 392 7.43 7.27 -19.05
C ARG A 392 6.93 7.09 -20.49
N LYS A 393 6.96 8.14 -21.30
CA LYS A 393 6.56 8.09 -22.72
C LYS A 393 7.40 7.16 -23.57
N LYS A 394 8.73 7.15 -23.36
CA LYS A 394 9.63 6.24 -24.05
C LYS A 394 9.29 4.78 -23.72
N SER A 395 9.16 4.45 -22.43
CA SER A 395 8.84 3.10 -21.97
C SER A 395 7.47 2.63 -22.47
N GLN A 396 6.48 3.52 -22.53
CA GLN A 396 5.17 3.27 -23.13
C GLN A 396 5.27 2.81 -24.60
N MET A 397 6.03 3.54 -25.42
CA MET A 397 6.19 3.22 -26.85
C MET A 397 6.85 1.85 -27.03
N GLU A 398 7.92 1.58 -26.27
CA GLU A 398 8.63 0.30 -26.29
C GLU A 398 7.71 -0.87 -25.88
N ASN A 399 6.91 -0.69 -24.83
CA ASN A 399 6.01 -1.72 -24.33
C ASN A 399 4.85 -2.01 -25.30
N LYS A 400 4.36 -0.99 -26.03
CA LYS A 400 3.35 -1.19 -27.09
C LYS A 400 3.90 -1.97 -28.29
N LEU A 401 5.17 -1.76 -28.65
CA LEU A 401 5.83 -2.50 -29.72
C LEU A 401 5.99 -3.99 -29.36
N LYS A 402 6.41 -4.29 -28.12
CA LYS A 402 6.58 -5.67 -27.64
C LYS A 402 5.29 -6.49 -27.58
N LYS A 403 4.11 -5.87 -27.46
CA LYS A 403 2.80 -6.57 -27.45
C LYS A 403 2.27 -6.89 -28.85
N ARG A 404 2.88 -6.35 -29.91
CA ARG A 404 2.46 -6.55 -31.31
C ARG A 404 3.27 -7.65 -32.03
N VAL A 405 4.36 -8.09 -31.41
CA VAL A 405 5.20 -9.24 -31.81
C VAL A 405 4.78 -10.40 -30.93
#